data_AF-A0A9D9LDN2-F1
#
_entry.id   AF-A0A9D9LDN2-F1
#
_cell.length_a   1.000
_cell.length_b   1.000
_cell.length_c   1.000
_cell.angle_alpha   90.00
_cell.angle_beta   90.00
_cell.angle_gamma   90.00
#
_symmetry.space_group_name_H-M   'P 1'
#
loop_
_entity.id
_entity.type
_entity.pdbx_description
1 polymer ?
#
loop_
_entity_poly.entity_id
_entity_poly.type
_entity_poly.pdbx_seq_one_letter_code
_entity_poly.pdbx_strand_id
1 'polypeptide(L)' 'AAIKRSILSRDHDAVVRYGGLGPTAQLSVPTNEHFLPLLYVLALQDDDDAMGFFTERVTLGSISMRSLRIG' A
#
# COMPACT_ATOMS: atom_id res chain seq x y z
N ALA A 1 3.00 7.54 -4.86
CA ALA A 1 3.94 7.00 -5.88
C ALA A 1 4.86 5.91 -5.31
N ALA A 2 5.57 6.16 -4.20
CA ALA A 2 6.49 5.19 -3.61
C ALA A 2 5.82 3.87 -3.19
N ILE A 3 4.74 3.94 -2.39
CA ILE A 3 4.07 2.73 -1.89
C ILE A 3 3.54 1.81 -2.99
N LYS A 4 2.95 2.39 -4.04
CA LYS A 4 2.47 1.64 -5.21
C LYS A 4 3.62 0.88 -5.88
N ARG A 5 4.77 1.54 -6.00
CA ARG A 5 5.97 0.96 -6.62
C ARG A 5 6.47 -0.23 -5.81
N SER A 6 6.57 -0.08 -4.49
CA SER A 6 6.99 -1.17 -3.58
C SER A 6 6.04 -2.37 -3.67
N ILE A 7 4.73 -2.13 -3.75
CA ILE A 7 3.74 -3.21 -3.95
C ILE A 7 3.94 -3.91 -5.32
N LEU A 8 4.10 -3.14 -6.40
CA LEU A 8 4.30 -3.68 -7.76
C LEU A 8 5.63 -4.43 -7.92
N SER A 9 6.67 -4.04 -7.19
CA SER A 9 7.95 -4.74 -7.19
C SER A 9 8.02 -5.90 -6.20
N ARG A 10 6.92 -6.23 -5.51
CA ARG A 10 6.87 -7.22 -4.41
C ARG A 10 7.92 -6.96 -3.32
N ASP A 11 8.28 -5.68 -3.11
CA ASP A 11 9.16 -5.25 -2.03
C ASP A 11 8.32 -5.06 -0.76
N HIS A 12 7.94 -6.19 -0.16
CA HIS A 12 7.10 -6.22 1.05
C HIS A 12 7.80 -5.56 2.23
N ASP A 13 9.12 -5.65 2.33
CA ASP A 13 9.91 -4.99 3.38
C ASP A 13 9.75 -3.47 3.36
N ALA A 14 9.81 -2.85 2.17
CA ALA A 14 9.57 -1.41 2.04
C ALA A 14 8.12 -1.02 2.35
N VAL A 15 7.14 -1.90 2.10
CA VAL A 15 5.73 -1.67 2.44
C VAL A 15 5.52 -1.77 3.96
N VAL A 16 6.10 -2.77 4.62
CA VAL A 16 6.04 -2.92 6.08
C VAL A 16 6.74 -1.75 6.77
N ARG A 17 7.89 -1.32 6.23
CA ARG A 17 8.67 -0.18 6.73
C ARG A 17 8.31 1.12 6.01
N TYR A 18 7.03 1.34 5.69
CA TYR A 18 6.58 2.50 4.92
C TYR A 18 7.01 3.86 5.51
N GLY A 19 7.21 3.95 6.83
CA GLY A 19 7.72 5.15 7.50
C GLY A 19 9.12 5.56 7.05
N GLY A 20 9.90 4.64 6.45
CA GLY A 20 11.19 4.90 5.82
C GLY A 20 11.10 5.48 4.41
N LEU A 21 9.91 5.57 3.80
CA LEU A 21 9.70 6.11 2.45
C LEU A 21 9.71 7.66 2.41
N GLY A 22 10.07 8.30 3.52
CA GLY A 22 10.25 9.74 3.66
C GLY A 22 9.13 10.44 4.44
N PRO A 23 9.27 11.75 4.69
CA PRO A 23 8.38 12.50 5.58
C PRO A 23 6.90 12.45 5.17
N THR A 24 6.61 12.46 3.87
CA THR A 24 5.24 12.39 3.36
C THR A 24 4.55 11.08 3.73
N ALA A 25 5.29 9.96 3.78
CA ALA A 25 4.70 8.66 4.15
C ALA A 25 4.29 8.63 5.63
N GLN A 26 5.13 9.20 6.50
CA GLN A 26 4.82 9.35 7.94
C GLN A 26 3.61 10.26 8.17
N LEU A 27 3.52 11.37 7.42
CA LEU A 27 2.37 12.28 7.49
C LEU A 27 1.08 11.69 6.89
N SER A 28 1.19 10.69 6.02
CA SER A 28 0.03 10.07 5.35
C SER A 28 -0.71 9.06 6.25
N VAL A 29 -0.04 8.54 7.29
CA VAL A 29 -0.57 7.51 8.18
C VAL A 29 -0.22 7.90 9.63
N PRO A 30 -1.01 8.79 10.26
CA PRO A 30 -0.74 9.28 11.62
C PRO A 30 -0.76 8.16 12.67
N THR A 31 -1.60 7.16 12.41
CA THR A 31 -1.79 5.94 13.19
C THR A 31 -1.98 4.77 12.22
N ASN A 32 -1.53 3.58 12.62
CA ASN A 32 -1.32 2.47 11.67
C ASN A 32 -2.63 1.81 11.18
N GLU A 33 -3.76 1.99 11.86
CA GLU A 33 -4.98 1.19 11.67
C GLU A 33 -5.54 1.20 10.25
N HIS A 34 -5.44 2.32 9.53
CA HIS A 34 -5.90 2.41 8.14
C HIS A 34 -4.92 1.78 7.14
N PHE A 35 -3.66 1.56 7.53
CA PHE A 35 -2.63 0.95 6.69
C PHE A 35 -2.50 -0.55 6.94
N LEU A 36 -2.69 -1.02 8.18
CA LEU A 36 -2.55 -2.44 8.54
C LEU A 36 -3.34 -3.39 7.62
N PRO A 37 -4.60 -3.14 7.22
CA PRO A 37 -5.36 -4.05 6.35
C PRO A 37 -4.65 -4.38 5.03
N LEU A 38 -3.89 -3.43 4.47
CA LEU A 38 -3.07 -3.66 3.27
C LEU A 38 -2.06 -4.78 3.50
N LEU A 39 -1.41 -4.82 4.67
CA LEU A 39 -0.39 -5.82 4.99
C LEU A 39 -0.98 -7.22 5.09
N TYR A 40 -2.19 -7.37 5.63
CA TYR A 40 -2.88 -8.67 5.68
C TYR A 40 -3.15 -9.21 4.29
N VAL A 41 -3.62 -8.37 3.37
CA VAL A 41 -3.89 -8.79 1.99
C VAL A 41 -2.58 -9.14 1.28
N LEU A 42 -1.53 -8.33 1.42
CA LEU A 42 -0.22 -8.60 0.80
C LEU A 42 0.45 -9.87 1.36
N ALA A 43 0.25 -10.19 2.63
CA ALA A 43 0.79 -11.40 3.25
C ALA A 43 0.15 -12.70 2.72
N LEU A 44 -1.00 -12.60 2.04
CA LEU A 44 -1.68 -13.73 1.41
C LEU A 44 -1.34 -13.88 -0.07
N GLN A 45 -0.43 -13.06 -0.61
CA GLN A 45 0.00 -13.14 -2.00
C GLN A 45 0.89 -14.36 -2.24
N ASP A 46 0.46 -15.27 -3.11
CA ASP A 46 1.30 -16.37 -3.60
C ASP A 46 2.15 -15.93 -4.81
N ASP A 47 3.16 -16.74 -5.14
CA ASP A 47 4.12 -16.42 -6.20
C ASP A 47 3.43 -16.25 -7.57
N ASP A 48 2.41 -17.07 -7.85
CA ASP A 48 1.67 -17.07 -9.12
C ASP A 48 0.49 -16.09 -9.15
N ASP A 49 0.20 -15.41 -8.03
CA ASP A 49 -0.93 -14.48 -7.99
C ASP A 49 -0.67 -13.23 -8.83
N ALA A 50 -1.62 -12.97 -9.73
CA ALA A 50 -1.75 -11.68 -10.38
C ALA A 50 -2.12 -10.62 -9.33
N MET A 51 -1.58 -9.42 -9.48
CA MET A 51 -1.92 -8.29 -8.62
C MET A 51 -2.20 -7.05 -9.45
N GLY A 52 -3.24 -6.32 -9.08
CA GLY A 52 -3.66 -5.11 -9.77
C GLY A 52 -4.37 -4.11 -8.87
N PHE A 53 -4.38 -2.85 -9.32
CA PHE A 53 -5.17 -1.79 -8.71
C PHE A 53 -6.39 -1.51 -9.57
N PHE A 54 -7.57 -1.42 -8.95
CA PHE A 54 -8.83 -1.15 -9.66
C PHE A 54 -9.47 0.18 -9.26
N THR A 55 -8.98 0.81 -8.19
CA THR A 55 -9.37 2.17 -7.78
C THR A 55 -8.12 2.94 -7.40
N GLU A 56 -7.94 4.14 -7.94
CA GLU A 56 -6.79 4.99 -7.65
C GLU A 56 -7.18 6.48 -7.61
N ARG A 57 -8.02 6.85 -6.65
CA ARG A 57 -8.44 8.23 -6.43
C ARG A 57 -7.95 8.75 -5.10
N VAL A 58 -7.60 10.03 -5.04
CA VAL A 58 -7.47 10.76 -3.78
C VAL A 58 -8.71 11.65 -3.63
N THR A 59 -9.41 11.54 -2.52
CA THR A 59 -10.61 12.33 -2.18
C THR A 59 -10.31 13.24 -1.00
N LEU A 60 -11.06 14.34 -0.88
CA LEU A 60 -10.93 15.30 0.22
C LEU A 60 -9.48 15.80 0.45
N GLY A 61 -8.64 15.80 -0.59
CA GLY A 61 -7.25 16.26 -0.58
C GLY A 61 -6.23 15.26 -0.02
N SER A 62 -6.63 14.29 0.81
CA SER A 62 -5.68 13.41 1.52
C SER A 62 -6.12 11.94 1.65
N ILE A 63 -7.37 11.60 1.33
CA ILE A 63 -7.88 10.23 1.52
C ILE A 63 -7.61 9.42 0.27
N SER A 64 -6.70 8.44 0.36
CA SER A 64 -6.46 7.52 -0.75
C SER A 64 -7.52 6.43 -0.79
N MET A 65 -8.28 6.39 -1.88
CA MET A 65 -9.22 5.32 -2.22
C MET A 65 -8.52 4.20 -2.99
N ARG A 66 -7.21 3.97 -2.74
CA ARG A 66 -6.48 2.92 -3.46
C ARG A 66 -7.03 1.57 -3.07
N SER A 67 -7.50 0.82 -4.06
CA SER A 67 -7.96 -0.56 -3.87
C SER A 67 -7.13 -1.49 -4.74
N LEU A 68 -6.71 -2.60 -4.15
CA LEU A 68 -5.93 -3.64 -4.81
C LEU A 68 -6.67 -4.97 -4.76
N ARG A 69 -6.35 -5.82 -5.72
CA ARG A 69 -6.80 -7.21 -5.79
C ARG A 69 -5.57 -8.09 -6.03
N ILE A 70 -5.57 -9.26 -5.39
CA ILE A 70 -4.59 -10.33 -5.53
C ILE A 70 -5.39 -11.58 -5.91
N GLY A 71 -4.95 -12.31 -6.95
CA GLY A 71 -5.75 -13.31 -7.66
C GLY A 71 -6.84 -12.71 -8.55
#